data_AF-A0A0L7QKB0-F1
#
_entry.id   AF-A0A0L7QKB0-F1
#
_cell.length_a   1.000
_cell.length_b   1.000
_cell.length_c   1.000
_cell.angle_alpha   90.00
_cell.angle_beta   90.00
_cell.angle_gamma   90.00
#
_symmetry.space_group_name_H-M   'P 1'
#
loop_
_entity.id
_entity.type
_entity.pdbx_description
1 polymer ?
#
loop_
_entity_poly.entity_id
_entity_poly.type
_entity_poly.pdbx_seq_one_letter_code
_entity_poly.pdbx_strand_id
1 'polypeptide(L)' 'MENGFNVCSSRRPTYWPMDRNKTPDILDIAITNTNLHIKARKSFELHSEHTYNIPSNPLF' A
#
# COMPACT_ATOMS: atom_id res chain seq x y z
N MET A 1 -13.93 -21.91 3.11
CA MET A 1 -14.58 -20.96 4.04
C MET A 1 -14.04 -19.60 3.69
N GLU A 2 -14.76 -18.88 2.84
CA GLU A 2 -14.35 -17.57 2.34
C GLU A 2 -14.88 -16.56 3.36
N ASN A 3 -14.10 -16.30 4.41
CA ASN A 3 -14.40 -15.17 5.29
C ASN A 3 -14.41 -13.95 4.37
N GLY A 4 -15.54 -13.23 4.28
CA GLY A 4 -15.84 -12.17 3.31
C GLY A 4 -14.95 -10.94 3.40
N PHE A 5 -13.63 -11.17 3.38
CA PHE A 5 -12.56 -10.22 3.44
C PHE A 5 -11.65 -10.46 2.23
N ASN A 6 -11.28 -9.37 1.58
CA ASN A 6 -10.39 -9.30 0.45
C ASN A 6 -9.06 -8.73 0.93
N VAL A 7 -7.96 -9.25 0.37
CA VAL A 7 -6.64 -8.64 0.55
C VAL A 7 -6.41 -7.69 -0.61
N CYS A 8 -6.23 -6.41 -0.29
CA CYS A 8 -6.02 -5.35 -1.27
C CYS A 8 -4.61 -4.77 -1.08
N SER A 9 -3.94 -4.42 -2.18
CA SER A 9 -2.68 -3.69 -2.18
C SER A 9 -2.70 -2.62 -3.27
N SER A 10 -1.73 -1.70 -3.19
CA SER A 10 -1.56 -0.64 -4.20
C SER A 10 -1.05 -1.15 -5.56
N ARG A 11 -0.63 -2.42 -5.63
CA ARG A 11 0.07 -3.04 -6.77
C ARG A 11 1.33 -2.29 -7.22
N ARG A 12 1.88 -1.43 -6.35
CA ARG A 12 3.10 -0.65 -6.56
C ARG A 12 3.93 -0.66 -5.27
N PRO A 13 5.26 -0.55 -5.34
CA PRO A 13 6.09 -0.54 -4.13
C PRO A 13 5.62 0.52 -3.13
N THR A 14 5.46 0.10 -1.89
CA THR A 14 5.14 0.99 -0.76
C THR A 14 6.34 1.15 0.17
N TYR A 15 7.38 0.35 0.00
CA TYR A 15 8.65 0.43 0.71
C TYR A 15 9.80 0.78 -0.25
N TRP A 16 10.64 1.72 0.15
CA TRP A 16 11.78 2.25 -0.59
C TRP A 16 13.02 2.26 0.31
N PRO A 17 13.80 1.16 0.33
CA PRO A 17 14.97 1.06 1.21
C PRO A 17 16.04 2.08 0.85
N MET A 18 16.69 2.66 1.85
CA MET A 18 17.88 3.50 1.68
C MET A 18 19.13 2.69 1.30
N ASP A 19 19.17 1.42 1.70
CA ASP A 19 20.20 0.49 1.28
C ASP A 19 20.03 0.11 -0.20
N ARG A 20 21.04 0.46 -1.00
CA ARG A 20 21.04 0.22 -2.45
C ARG A 20 21.09 -1.26 -2.84
N ASN A 21 21.41 -2.15 -1.90
CA ASN A 21 21.39 -3.60 -2.13
C ASN A 21 19.99 -4.21 -1.92
N LYS A 22 19.02 -3.42 -1.47
CA LYS A 22 17.63 -3.86 -1.30
C LYS A 22 16.76 -3.31 -2.43
N THR A 23 15.77 -4.10 -2.83
CA THR A 23 14.82 -3.73 -3.88
C THR A 23 13.53 -3.19 -3.26
N PRO A 24 12.93 -2.12 -3.81
CA PRO A 24 11.61 -1.65 -3.40
C PRO A 24 10.55 -2.76 -3.49
N ASP A 25 9.62 -2.81 -2.53
CA ASP A 25 8.61 -3.87 -2.46
C ASP A 25 7.26 -3.36 -1.91
N ILE A 26 6.23 -4.19 -2.01
CA ILE A 26 4.89 -3.97 -1.47
C ILE A 26 4.83 -4.59 -0.07
N LEU A 27 5.00 -3.76 0.97
CA LEU A 27 4.90 -4.22 2.36
C LEU A 27 3.58 -3.81 3.04
N ASP A 28 2.86 -2.86 2.44
CA ASP A 28 1.61 -2.35 2.98
C ASP A 28 0.41 -2.97 2.27
N ILE A 29 -0.40 -3.73 3.02
CA ILE A 29 -1.62 -4.39 2.56
C ILE A 29 -2.81 -3.96 3.43
N ALA A 30 -4.02 -4.01 2.87
CA ALA A 30 -5.24 -3.83 3.61
C ALA A 30 -6.12 -5.08 3.51
N ILE A 31 -6.80 -5.41 4.60
CA ILE A 31 -7.80 -6.48 4.64
C ILE A 31 -9.16 -5.80 4.77
N THR A 32 -10.03 -6.02 3.79
CA THR A 32 -11.25 -5.23 3.62
C THR A 32 -12.44 -6.14 3.36
N ASN A 33 -13.61 -5.85 3.92
CA ASN A 33 -14.83 -6.63 3.63
C ASN A 33 -15.47 -6.30 2.25
N THR A 34 -14.85 -5.38 1.51
CA THR A 34 -15.27 -4.95 0.17
C THR A 34 -14.07 -4.88 -0.76
N ASN A 35 -14.30 -4.90 -2.08
CA ASN A 35 -13.21 -4.74 -3.05
C ASN A 35 -12.83 -3.27 -3.17
N LEU A 36 -11.71 -2.90 -2.55
CA LEU A 36 -11.15 -1.54 -2.65
C LEU A 36 -10.00 -1.51 -3.64
N HIS A 37 -10.00 -0.51 -4.51
CA HIS A 37 -8.83 -0.17 -5.30
C HIS A 37 -7.95 0.77 -4.47
N ILE A 38 -6.77 0.29 -4.08
CA ILE A 38 -5.81 1.08 -3.29
C ILE A 38 -4.77 1.69 -4.23
N LYS A 39 -4.38 2.93 -3.98
CA LYS A 39 -3.32 3.63 -4.72
C LYS A 39 -2.21 4.03 -3.77
N ALA A 40 -0.98 3.70 -4.13
CA ALA A 40 0.20 4.26 -3.48
C ALA A 40 0.35 5.73 -3.94
N ARG A 41 0.39 6.66 -2.98
CA ARG A 41 0.62 8.07 -3.23
C ARG A 41 1.96 8.46 -2.64
N LYS A 42 2.87 8.96 -3.49
CA LYS A 42 4.20 9.44 -3.08
C LYS A 42 4.07 10.34 -1.86
N SER A 43 4.73 9.94 -0.77
CA SER A 43 4.93 10.82 0.38
C SER A 43 6.07 11.78 0.06
N PHE A 44 5.90 13.06 0.39
CA PHE A 44 7.00 14.02 0.40
C PHE A 44 7.65 14.11 1.78
N GLU A 45 7.22 13.29 2.75
CA GLU A 45 7.85 13.22 4.06
C GLU A 45 9.18 12.48 3.94
N LEU A 46 10.27 13.24 4.13
CA LEU A 46 11.65 12.78 3.97
C LEU A 46 12.15 11.88 5.13
N HIS A 47 11.27 11.49 6.06
CA HIS A 47 11.62 10.76 7.28
C HIS A 47 11.14 9.30 7.29
N SER A 48 10.51 8.83 6.21
CA SER A 48 10.01 7.45 6.11
C SER A 48 10.49 6.78 4.83
N GLU A 49 10.89 5.52 4.94
CA GLU A 49 11.14 4.65 3.78
C GLU A 49 9.82 4.17 3.13
N HIS A 50 8.65 4.58 3.65
CA HIS A 50 7.33 4.15 3.17
C HIS A 50 6.55 5.22 2.41
N THR A 51 5.77 4.78 1.43
CA THR A 51 4.78 5.56 0.67
C THR A 51 3.39 5.30 1.22
N TYR A 52 2.56 6.34 1.38
CA TYR A 52 1.21 6.19 1.92
C TYR A 52 0.25 5.52 0.93
N ASN A 53 -0.53 4.57 1.44
CA ASN A 53 -1.65 3.96 0.73
C ASN A 53 -2.93 4.73 0.98
N ILE A 54 -3.65 5.07 -0.09
CA ILE A 54 -4.97 5.69 -0.01
C ILE A 54 -5.99 4.87 -0.82
N PRO A 55 -7.24 4.71 -0.36
CA PRO A 55 -8.32 4.24 -1.20
C PRO A 55 -8.46 5.15 -2.43
N SER A 56 -8.66 4.58 -3.61
CA SER A 56 -8.90 5.36 -4.83
C SER A 56 -10.25 6.08 -4.82
N ASN A 57 -11.13 5.74 -3.87
CA ASN A 57 -12.42 6.34 -3.66
C ASN A 57 -12.44 6.97 -2.24
N PRO A 58 -12.28 8.30 -2.11
CA PRO A 58 -12.05 8.96 -0.83
C PRO A 58 -13.30 9.07 0.07
N LEU A 59 -14.40 8.39 -0.27
CA LEU A 59 -15.71 8.51 0.40
C LEU A 59 -16.21 7.21 1.06
N PHE A 60 -15.32 6.23 1.28
CA PHE A 60 -15.56 5.08 2.14
C PHE A 60 -14.42 4.92 3.14
#